data_AF-A0A947A278-F1
#
_entry.id   AF-A0A947A278-F1
#
_cell.length_a   1.000
_cell.length_b   1.000
_cell.length_c   1.000
_cell.angle_alpha   90.00
_cell.angle_beta   90.00
_cell.angle_gamma   90.00
#
_symmetry.space_group_name_H-M   'P 1'
#
loop_
_entity.id
_entity.type
_entity.pdbx_description
1 polymer ?
#
loop_
_entity_poly.entity_id
_entity_poly.type
_entity_poly.pdbx_seq_one_letter_code
_entity_poly.pdbx_strand_id
1 'polypeptide(L)'
;MANILDVFSTHTGERLLRRSVAIANINKDKLHNAYIFALPMILATLKSKDSFLRIDAQDLMHFIDEGDILTAGEKVNGNTYTQEQLEAISKSCQILGLSNENSVQVFNISAGFLTVLIQEIQKRNTDIQYIDILKNLTGEESNLEKIFIEVLVKNSDSPGFIDSAEEIALKSKKDGNDDSILGGYTGGR
;
A
#
# COMPACT_ATOMS: atom_id res chain seq x y z
N MET A 1 -3.21 7.82 12.55
CA MET A 1 -2.09 8.26 11.69
C MET A 1 -1.81 7.13 10.74
N ALA A 2 -2.52 7.16 9.63
CA ALA A 2 -2.33 6.20 8.56
C ALA A 2 -0.92 6.32 7.95
N ASN A 3 -0.31 5.20 7.64
CA ASN A 3 0.93 5.06 6.89
C ASN A 3 0.72 4.07 5.73
N ILE A 4 1.75 3.85 4.92
CA ILE A 4 1.67 3.00 3.74
C ILE A 4 1.18 1.57 4.02
N LEU A 5 1.49 1.01 5.20
CA LEU A 5 1.13 -0.36 5.56
C LEU A 5 -0.37 -0.50 5.86
N ASP A 6 -1.06 0.60 6.16
CA ASP A 6 -2.51 0.60 6.35
C ASP A 6 -3.27 0.26 5.06
N VAL A 7 -2.59 0.25 3.90
CA VAL A 7 -3.15 -0.31 2.67
C VAL A 7 -3.66 -1.73 2.86
N PHE A 8 -2.98 -2.56 3.66
CA PHE A 8 -3.34 -3.96 3.89
C PHE A 8 -4.60 -4.13 4.76
N SER A 9 -5.07 -3.05 5.37
CA SER A 9 -6.36 -2.99 6.06
C SER A 9 -7.52 -2.64 5.11
N THR A 10 -7.27 -2.53 3.79
CA THR A 10 -8.25 -2.11 2.78
C THR A 10 -8.43 -3.14 1.66
N HIS A 11 -9.51 -2.99 0.88
CA HIS A 11 -9.74 -3.78 -0.34
C HIS A 11 -8.61 -3.64 -1.36
N THR A 12 -8.04 -2.44 -1.48
CA THR A 12 -6.89 -2.19 -2.34
C THR A 12 -5.70 -3.08 -1.96
N GLY A 13 -5.40 -3.20 -0.66
CA GLY A 13 -4.33 -4.06 -0.18
C GLY A 13 -4.59 -5.53 -0.43
N GLU A 14 -5.82 -6.01 -0.22
CA GLU A 14 -6.19 -7.39 -0.53
C GLU A 14 -6.09 -7.71 -2.03
N ARG A 15 -6.51 -6.77 -2.89
CA ARG A 15 -6.38 -6.90 -4.35
C ARG A 15 -4.92 -6.91 -4.78
N LEU A 16 -4.11 -6.01 -4.24
CA LEU A 16 -2.66 -5.98 -4.47
C LEU A 16 -2.04 -7.32 -4.08
N LEU A 17 -2.32 -7.84 -2.88
CA LEU A 17 -1.82 -9.14 -2.43
C LEU A 17 -2.24 -10.26 -3.38
N ARG A 18 -3.53 -10.35 -3.74
CA ARG A 18 -4.03 -11.39 -4.65
C ARG A 18 -3.36 -11.31 -6.02
N ARG A 19 -3.24 -10.11 -6.58
CA ARG A 19 -2.59 -9.89 -7.88
C ARG A 19 -1.13 -10.34 -7.82
N SER A 20 -0.44 -9.95 -6.77
CA SER A 20 0.98 -10.25 -6.59
C SER A 20 1.25 -11.73 -6.33
N VAL A 21 0.35 -12.44 -5.64
CA VAL A 21 0.39 -13.91 -5.55
C VAL A 21 0.29 -14.52 -6.95
N ALA A 22 -0.62 -14.03 -7.79
CA ALA A 22 -0.80 -14.54 -9.15
C ALA A 22 0.41 -14.27 -10.06
N ILE A 23 1.07 -13.12 -9.91
CA ILE A 23 2.24 -12.73 -10.70
C ILE A 23 3.51 -13.46 -10.22
N ALA A 24 3.77 -13.42 -8.92
CA ALA A 24 5.05 -13.88 -8.36
C ALA A 24 5.02 -15.34 -7.91
N ASN A 25 3.85 -15.98 -7.88
CA ASN A 25 3.65 -17.36 -7.41
C ASN A 25 4.22 -17.59 -5.99
N ILE A 26 4.06 -16.59 -5.12
CA ILE A 26 4.51 -16.60 -3.71
C ILE A 26 3.29 -16.84 -2.83
N ASN A 27 3.46 -17.58 -1.73
CA ASN A 27 2.43 -17.67 -0.70
C ASN A 27 2.08 -16.28 -0.14
N LYS A 28 0.78 -16.04 0.08
CA LYS A 28 0.25 -14.74 0.53
C LYS A 28 0.92 -14.20 1.79
N ASP A 29 1.20 -15.04 2.79
CA ASP A 29 1.77 -14.59 4.07
C ASP A 29 3.23 -14.16 3.91
N LYS A 30 4.02 -14.91 3.12
CA LYS A 30 5.39 -14.53 2.77
C LYS A 30 5.43 -13.21 2.00
N LEU A 31 4.51 -13.07 1.04
CA LEU A 31 4.39 -11.86 0.24
C LEU A 31 4.00 -10.64 1.09
N HIS A 32 3.04 -10.81 2.01
CA HIS A 32 2.65 -9.76 2.95
C HIS A 32 3.83 -9.31 3.82
N ASN A 33 4.60 -10.25 4.38
CA ASN A 33 5.82 -9.94 5.13
C ASN A 33 6.88 -9.23 4.26
N ALA A 34 7.00 -9.62 2.99
CA ALA A 34 7.90 -8.96 2.06
C ALA A 34 7.47 -7.52 1.77
N TYR A 35 6.17 -7.23 1.70
CA TYR A 35 5.67 -5.86 1.56
C TYR A 35 5.91 -4.99 2.77
N ILE A 36 5.78 -5.54 3.98
CA ILE A 36 6.11 -4.82 5.24
C ILE A 36 7.54 -4.29 5.19
N PHE A 37 8.45 -5.01 4.53
CA PHE A 37 9.82 -4.57 4.31
C PHE A 37 9.98 -3.65 3.09
N ALA A 38 9.46 -4.06 1.93
CA ALA A 38 9.72 -3.40 0.65
C ALA A 38 9.08 -2.01 0.54
N LEU A 39 7.82 -1.84 0.99
CA LEU A 39 7.11 -0.57 0.83
C LEU A 39 7.79 0.58 1.60
N PRO A 40 8.12 0.44 2.90
CA PRO A 40 8.83 1.50 3.62
C PRO A 40 10.24 1.76 3.08
N MET A 41 10.94 0.71 2.64
CA MET A 41 12.29 0.84 2.09
C MET A 41 12.31 1.67 0.81
N ILE A 42 11.35 1.42 -0.10
CA ILE A 42 11.22 2.18 -1.34
C ILE A 42 10.84 3.62 -1.03
N LEU A 43 9.88 3.87 -0.14
CA LEU A 43 9.51 5.23 0.28
C LEU A 43 10.69 6.01 0.87
N ALA A 44 11.47 5.37 1.75
CA ALA A 44 12.65 5.99 2.34
C ALA A 44 13.68 6.39 1.27
N THR A 45 13.85 5.55 0.24
CA THR A 45 14.75 5.84 -0.88
C THR A 45 14.20 6.99 -1.73
N LEU A 46 12.91 6.95 -2.05
CA LEU A 46 12.22 7.96 -2.82
C LEU A 46 12.27 9.35 -2.16
N LYS A 47 12.34 9.42 -0.83
CA LYS A 47 12.52 10.67 -0.06
C LYS A 47 13.87 11.34 -0.29
N SER A 48 14.90 10.55 -0.62
CA SER A 48 16.25 11.05 -0.93
C SER A 48 16.40 11.53 -2.38
N LYS A 49 15.35 11.43 -3.20
CA LYS A 49 15.38 11.77 -4.62
C LYS A 49 14.62 13.08 -4.86
N ASP A 50 15.21 13.94 -5.68
CA ASP A 50 14.61 15.23 -6.05
C ASP A 50 13.53 15.10 -7.13
N SER A 51 13.41 13.94 -7.77
CA SER A 51 12.47 13.71 -8.86
C SER A 51 11.72 12.41 -8.69
N PHE A 52 10.46 12.44 -9.15
CA PHE A 52 9.53 11.33 -9.08
C PHE A 52 9.13 10.92 -10.51
N LEU A 53 9.42 9.67 -10.86
CA LEU A 53 9.09 9.13 -12.18
C LEU A 53 7.57 8.96 -12.30
N ARG A 54 6.98 9.56 -13.32
CA ARG A 54 5.57 9.34 -13.67
C ARG A 54 5.42 8.13 -14.60
N ILE A 55 4.34 7.39 -14.41
CA ILE A 55 3.94 6.23 -15.20
C ILE A 55 2.56 6.54 -15.76
N ASP A 56 2.33 6.18 -17.01
CA ASP A 56 1.00 6.30 -17.59
C ASP A 56 0.09 5.20 -17.02
N ALA A 57 -0.78 5.58 -16.11
CA ALA A 57 -1.76 4.71 -15.47
C ALA A 57 -3.10 5.47 -15.36
N GLN A 58 -4.19 4.80 -15.74
CA GLN A 58 -5.54 5.36 -15.68
C GLN A 58 -5.90 5.70 -14.23
N ASP A 59 -6.06 4.66 -13.40
CA ASP A 59 -6.30 4.78 -11.97
C ASP A 59 -5.75 3.57 -11.20
N LEU A 60 -5.58 3.74 -9.89
CA LEU A 60 -4.93 2.76 -9.02
C LEU A 60 -5.58 1.37 -9.07
N MET A 61 -6.92 1.27 -9.04
CA MET A 61 -7.58 -0.03 -9.00
C MET A 61 -7.37 -0.78 -10.31
N HIS A 62 -7.68 -0.11 -11.41
CA HIS A 62 -7.51 -0.69 -12.74
C HIS A 62 -6.04 -1.07 -13.01
N PHE A 63 -5.09 -0.25 -12.55
CA PHE A 63 -3.67 -0.56 -12.65
C PHE A 63 -3.27 -1.81 -11.84
N ILE A 64 -3.82 -2.01 -10.65
CA ILE A 64 -3.58 -3.23 -9.86
C ILE A 64 -4.15 -4.46 -10.57
N ASP A 65 -5.38 -4.39 -11.08
CA ASP A 65 -6.03 -5.57 -11.65
C ASP A 65 -5.48 -5.96 -13.02
N GLU A 66 -5.31 -4.98 -13.90
CA GLU A 66 -5.08 -5.20 -15.33
C GLU A 66 -3.76 -4.60 -15.82
N GLY A 67 -3.17 -3.69 -15.06
CA GLY A 67 -1.90 -3.06 -15.41
C GLY A 67 -0.71 -4.03 -15.34
N ASP A 68 0.32 -3.70 -16.12
CA ASP A 68 1.63 -4.35 -16.03
C ASP A 68 2.45 -3.72 -14.89
N ILE A 69 2.05 -4.08 -13.67
CA ILE A 69 2.65 -3.55 -12.44
C ILE A 69 4.12 -3.92 -12.29
N LEU A 70 4.54 -5.06 -12.88
CA LEU A 70 5.90 -5.57 -12.78
C LEU A 70 6.84 -4.74 -13.66
N THR A 71 6.50 -4.53 -14.94
CA THR A 71 7.32 -3.71 -15.84
C THR A 71 7.29 -2.23 -15.47
N ALA A 72 6.15 -1.72 -14.98
CA ALA A 72 6.05 -0.38 -14.43
C ALA A 72 7.03 -0.20 -13.24
N GLY A 73 7.03 -1.17 -12.33
CA GLY A 73 7.93 -1.24 -11.18
C GLY A 73 9.40 -1.31 -11.54
N GLU A 74 9.74 -2.14 -12.51
CA GLU A 74 11.11 -2.29 -13.02
C GLU A 74 11.66 -0.95 -13.54
N LYS A 75 10.85 -0.20 -14.28
CA LYS A 75 11.22 1.15 -14.75
C LYS A 75 11.48 2.10 -13.58
N VAL A 76 10.63 2.09 -12.54
CA VAL A 76 10.82 2.93 -11.35
C VAL A 76 12.09 2.55 -10.62
N ASN A 77 12.29 1.25 -10.36
CA ASN A 77 13.46 0.75 -9.65
C ASN A 77 14.75 1.02 -10.43
N GLY A 78 14.76 0.87 -11.75
CA GLY A 78 15.92 1.18 -12.60
C GLY A 78 16.28 2.67 -12.62
N ASN A 79 15.34 3.58 -12.34
CA ASN A 79 15.61 5.01 -12.15
C ASN A 79 15.98 5.37 -10.71
N THR A 80 15.62 4.51 -9.74
CA THR A 80 15.79 4.79 -8.32
C THR A 80 17.08 4.21 -7.77
N TYR A 81 17.42 2.98 -8.17
CA TYR A 81 18.52 2.18 -7.64
C TYR A 81 19.53 1.83 -8.74
N THR A 82 20.79 1.69 -8.35
CA THR A 82 21.78 1.01 -9.21
C THR A 82 21.55 -0.51 -9.18
N GLN A 83 22.07 -1.23 -10.17
CA GLN A 83 21.99 -2.69 -10.20
C GLN A 83 22.62 -3.33 -8.95
N GLU A 84 23.77 -2.83 -8.48
CA GLU A 84 24.42 -3.30 -7.25
C GLU A 84 23.53 -3.13 -6.02
N GLN A 85 22.80 -2.01 -5.93
CA GLN A 85 21.85 -1.77 -4.84
C GLN A 85 20.67 -2.73 -4.90
N LEU A 86 20.09 -2.97 -6.08
CA LEU A 86 19.01 -3.94 -6.25
C LEU A 86 19.44 -5.36 -5.90
N GLU A 87 20.67 -5.75 -6.26
CA GLU A 87 21.23 -7.05 -5.89
C GLU A 87 21.43 -7.19 -4.37
N ALA A 88 21.93 -6.14 -3.71
CA ALA A 88 22.08 -6.12 -2.26
C ALA A 88 20.74 -6.23 -1.53
N ILE A 89 19.74 -5.47 -1.99
CA ILE A 89 18.36 -5.50 -1.47
C ILE A 89 17.73 -6.89 -1.66
N SER A 90 17.91 -7.48 -2.84
CA SER A 90 17.38 -8.82 -3.16
C SER A 90 18.00 -9.89 -2.26
N LYS A 91 19.29 -9.76 -1.93
CA LYS A 91 19.97 -10.64 -0.96
C LYS A 91 19.40 -10.46 0.45
N SER A 92 19.09 -9.24 0.88
CA SER A 92 18.46 -8.99 2.19
C SER A 92 17.06 -9.63 2.30
N CYS A 93 16.31 -9.68 1.21
CA CYS A 93 14.99 -10.32 1.17
C CYS A 93 15.06 -11.87 1.30
N GLN A 94 16.23 -12.48 1.13
CA GLN A 94 16.41 -13.92 1.43
C GLN A 94 16.17 -14.24 2.91
N ILE A 95 16.40 -13.27 3.81
CA ILE A 95 16.09 -13.40 5.25
C ILE A 95 14.59 -13.64 5.46
N LEU A 96 13.74 -13.16 4.56
CA LEU A 96 12.29 -13.37 4.56
C LEU A 96 11.89 -14.71 3.90
N GLY A 97 12.87 -15.55 3.53
CA GLY A 97 12.64 -16.84 2.90
C GLY A 97 12.12 -16.76 1.46
N LEU A 98 12.49 -15.70 0.75
CA LEU A 98 12.23 -15.49 -0.68
C LEU A 98 13.47 -15.84 -1.52
N SER A 99 13.25 -16.36 -2.72
CA SER A 99 14.31 -16.47 -3.73
C SER A 99 14.69 -15.07 -4.23
N ASN A 100 15.85 -14.95 -4.89
CA ASN A 100 16.27 -13.67 -5.50
C ASN A 100 15.26 -13.19 -6.54
N GLU A 101 14.79 -14.08 -7.41
CA GLU A 101 13.80 -13.75 -8.44
C GLU A 101 12.51 -13.21 -7.82
N ASN A 102 11.97 -13.91 -6.82
CA ASN A 102 10.77 -13.49 -6.11
C ASN A 102 10.97 -12.15 -5.40
N SER A 103 12.16 -11.90 -4.85
CA SER A 103 12.49 -10.65 -4.18
C SER A 103 12.48 -9.47 -5.15
N VAL A 104 13.08 -9.63 -6.33
CA VAL A 104 13.06 -8.63 -7.40
C VAL A 104 11.63 -8.35 -7.86
N GLN A 105 10.81 -9.39 -8.04
CA GLN A 105 9.40 -9.22 -8.42
C GLN A 105 8.61 -8.44 -7.37
N VAL A 106 8.76 -8.78 -6.08
CA VAL A 106 8.10 -8.04 -4.99
C VAL A 106 8.55 -6.58 -4.97
N PHE A 107 9.84 -6.31 -5.16
CA PHE A 107 10.36 -4.95 -5.22
C PHE A 107 9.80 -4.16 -6.39
N ASN A 108 9.71 -4.77 -7.57
CA ASN A 108 9.12 -4.15 -8.75
C ASN A 108 7.64 -3.87 -8.51
N ILE A 109 6.86 -4.86 -8.08
CA ILE A 109 5.43 -4.64 -7.81
C ILE A 109 5.23 -3.53 -6.77
N SER A 110 6.02 -3.51 -5.70
CA SER A 110 5.97 -2.47 -4.67
C SER A 110 6.24 -1.09 -5.24
N ALA A 111 7.27 -0.95 -6.07
CA ALA A 111 7.62 0.32 -6.70
C ALA A 111 6.53 0.79 -7.66
N GLY A 112 5.99 -0.10 -8.50
CA GLY A 112 4.90 0.21 -9.42
C GLY A 112 3.65 0.67 -8.68
N PHE A 113 3.25 -0.07 -7.64
CA PHE A 113 2.12 0.29 -6.78
C PHE A 113 2.30 1.67 -6.13
N LEU A 114 3.45 1.90 -5.47
CA LEU A 114 3.74 3.17 -4.79
C LEU A 114 3.70 4.35 -5.74
N THR A 115 4.28 4.19 -6.94
CA THR A 115 4.29 5.25 -7.93
C THR A 115 2.89 5.62 -8.39
N VAL A 116 2.01 4.65 -8.67
CA VAL A 116 0.64 4.97 -9.08
C VAL A 116 -0.18 5.53 -7.90
N LEU A 117 0.02 5.01 -6.68
CA LEU A 117 -0.61 5.56 -5.47
C LEU A 117 -0.26 7.04 -5.25
N ILE A 118 1.03 7.38 -5.30
CA ILE A 118 1.51 8.77 -5.14
C ILE A 118 0.93 9.66 -6.24
N GLN A 119 0.87 9.18 -7.49
CA GLN A 119 0.27 9.94 -8.58
C GLN A 119 -1.22 10.19 -8.36
N GLU A 120 -1.97 9.21 -7.86
CA GLU A 120 -3.39 9.41 -7.56
C GLU A 120 -3.62 10.42 -6.45
N ILE A 121 -2.79 10.41 -5.40
CA ILE A 121 -2.83 11.44 -4.36
C ILE A 121 -2.55 12.83 -4.96
N GLN A 122 -1.53 12.96 -5.83
CA GLN A 122 -1.23 14.22 -6.54
C GLN A 122 -2.35 14.67 -7.48
N LYS A 123 -3.01 13.73 -8.18
CA LYS A 123 -4.11 14.05 -9.10
C LYS A 123 -5.32 14.64 -8.35
N ARG A 124 -5.57 14.19 -7.11
CA ARG A 124 -6.69 14.70 -6.28
C ARG A 124 -6.43 16.09 -5.71
N ASN A 125 -5.18 16.47 -5.52
CA ASN A 125 -4.82 17.81 -5.08
C ASN A 125 -3.45 18.21 -5.66
N THR A 126 -3.49 19.03 -6.70
CA THR A 126 -2.33 19.43 -7.51
C THR A 126 -1.34 20.32 -6.77
N ASP A 127 -1.75 20.94 -5.67
CA ASP A 127 -0.92 21.87 -4.91
C ASP A 127 -0.02 21.16 -3.88
N ILE A 128 -0.28 19.88 -3.62
CA ILE A 128 0.50 19.07 -2.67
C ILE A 128 1.88 18.78 -3.26
N GLN A 129 2.91 19.10 -2.48
CA GLN A 129 4.28 18.77 -2.84
C GLN A 129 4.53 17.27 -2.67
N TYR A 130 5.31 16.69 -3.58
CA TYR A 130 5.69 15.28 -3.55
C TYR A 130 6.26 14.83 -2.18
N ILE A 131 7.12 15.67 -1.58
CA ILE A 131 7.73 15.37 -0.29
C ILE A 131 6.71 15.23 0.83
N ASP A 132 5.62 16.00 0.80
CA ASP A 132 4.58 15.95 1.83
C ASP A 132 3.77 14.65 1.71
N ILE A 133 3.56 14.16 0.48
CA ILE A 133 2.95 12.83 0.26
C ILE A 133 3.84 11.74 0.87
N LEU A 134 5.15 11.80 0.61
CA LEU A 134 6.07 10.82 1.17
C LEU A 134 6.06 10.83 2.70
N LYS A 135 6.11 12.01 3.33
CA LYS A 135 6.02 12.15 4.79
C LYS A 135 4.73 11.59 5.37
N ASN A 136 3.60 11.71 4.66
CA ASN A 136 2.34 11.09 5.09
C ASN A 136 2.42 9.57 4.97
N LEU A 137 2.90 9.06 3.83
CA LEU A 137 3.02 7.61 3.61
C LEU A 137 4.04 6.94 4.55
N THR A 138 5.08 7.66 5.01
CA THR A 138 6.03 7.18 6.02
C THR A 138 5.53 7.34 7.46
N GLY A 139 4.40 8.02 7.68
CA GLY A 139 3.88 8.28 9.02
C GLY A 139 4.65 9.34 9.80
N GLU A 140 5.24 10.32 9.11
CA GLU A 140 5.83 11.54 9.72
C GLU A 140 4.82 12.69 9.84
N GLU A 141 3.88 12.77 8.90
CA GLU A 141 2.79 13.75 8.89
C GLU A 141 1.42 13.04 8.68
N SER A 142 0.32 13.72 9.02
CA SER A 142 -1.05 13.15 8.94
C SER A 142 -2.08 14.06 8.26
N ASN A 143 -1.61 15.15 7.64
CA ASN A 143 -2.44 16.14 6.97
C ASN A 143 -3.12 15.60 5.69
N LEU A 144 -2.69 14.47 5.14
CA LEU A 144 -3.23 13.86 3.93
C LEU A 144 -3.98 12.54 4.17
N GLU A 145 -4.23 12.16 5.43
CA GLU A 145 -4.87 10.89 5.81
C GLU A 145 -6.22 10.68 5.10
N LYS A 146 -7.05 11.72 5.00
CA LYS A 146 -8.32 11.65 4.29
C LYS A 146 -8.16 11.35 2.81
N ILE A 147 -7.24 12.04 2.13
CA ILE A 147 -6.98 11.85 0.70
C ILE A 147 -6.42 10.45 0.44
N PHE A 148 -5.51 10.00 1.31
CA PHE A 148 -4.96 8.64 1.24
C PHE A 148 -6.07 7.59 1.32
N ILE A 149 -6.97 7.68 2.31
CA ILE A 149 -8.10 6.75 2.45
C ILE A 149 -9.03 6.83 1.23
N GLU A 150 -9.36 8.03 0.73
CA GLU A 150 -10.22 8.20 -0.45
C GLU A 150 -9.61 7.63 -1.75
N VAL A 151 -8.28 7.59 -1.86
CA VAL A 151 -7.59 6.95 -2.99
C VAL A 151 -7.66 5.43 -2.88
N LEU A 152 -7.62 4.88 -1.67
CA LEU A 152 -7.70 3.43 -1.40
C LEU A 152 -9.13 2.87 -1.41
N VAL A 153 -10.15 3.72 -1.23
CA VAL A 153 -11.56 3.31 -1.20
C VAL A 153 -12.30 4.03 -2.34
N LYS A 154 -12.45 3.35 -3.48
CA LYS A 154 -13.35 3.82 -4.56
C LYS A 154 -14.74 3.21 -4.35
N ASN A 155 -15.78 4.04 -4.57
CA ASN A 155 -17.22 3.85 -4.29
C ASN A 155 -17.94 2.62 -4.89
N SER A 156 -17.26 1.52 -5.17
CA SER A 156 -17.83 0.31 -5.78
C SER A 156 -17.56 -0.99 -5.02
N ASP A 157 -16.89 -0.93 -3.87
CA ASP A 157 -16.63 -2.13 -3.07
C ASP A 157 -17.85 -2.47 -2.19
N SER A 158 -18.21 -3.75 -2.21
CA SER A 158 -19.43 -4.33 -1.61
C SER A 158 -19.56 -4.05 -0.11
N PRO A 159 -20.78 -3.96 0.45
CA PRO A 159 -21.07 -3.55 1.84
C PRO A 159 -20.66 -4.58 2.91
N GLY A 160 -19.74 -5.48 2.60
CA GLY A 160 -19.34 -6.59 3.48
C GLY A 160 -17.93 -6.47 4.05
N PHE A 161 -17.09 -5.57 3.54
CA PHE A 161 -15.78 -5.28 4.10
C PHE A 161 -15.50 -3.80 3.89
N ILE A 162 -15.50 -3.08 5.00
CA ILE A 162 -14.85 -1.80 5.31
C ILE A 162 -15.72 -1.33 6.48
N ASP A 163 -15.21 -1.58 7.69
CA ASP A 163 -15.44 -0.66 8.78
C ASP A 163 -15.07 0.72 8.21
N SER A 164 -16.04 1.63 8.10
CA SER A 164 -15.97 2.86 7.28
C SER A 164 -14.70 3.69 7.55
N ALA A 165 -14.39 4.65 6.66
CA ALA A 165 -13.34 5.65 6.93
C ALA A 165 -13.47 6.32 8.32
N GLU A 166 -14.69 6.32 8.89
CA GLU A 166 -14.96 6.74 10.26
C GLU A 166 -14.51 5.72 11.31
N GLU A 167 -14.65 4.41 11.12
CA GLU A 167 -14.20 3.39 12.10
C GLU A 167 -12.67 3.24 12.18
N ILE A 168 -11.95 3.45 11.08
CA ILE A 168 -10.48 3.51 11.09
C ILE A 168 -10.00 4.75 11.87
N ALA A 169 -10.68 5.89 11.70
CA ALA A 169 -10.40 7.10 12.47
C ALA A 169 -10.83 6.98 13.96
N LEU A 170 -11.94 6.28 14.24
CA LEU A 170 -12.52 6.12 15.59
C LEU A 170 -11.81 5.05 16.45
N LYS A 171 -11.08 4.09 15.85
CA LYS A 171 -10.26 3.13 16.62
C LYS A 171 -9.06 3.79 17.33
N SER A 172 -8.75 5.06 17.05
CA SER A 172 -7.78 5.86 17.83
C SER A 172 -8.35 6.48 19.12
N LYS A 173 -9.64 6.28 19.42
CA LYS A 173 -10.30 6.73 20.66
C LYS A 173 -11.17 5.65 21.29
N LYS A 174 -10.60 4.51 21.67
CA LYS A 174 -11.21 3.63 22.68
C LYS A 174 -10.14 2.99 23.55
N ASP A 175 -9.67 3.78 24.51
CA ASP A 175 -9.29 3.26 25.82
C ASP A 175 -10.12 4.03 26.85
N GLY A 176 -10.96 3.29 27.58
CA GLY A 176 -11.80 3.81 28.65
C GLY A 176 -13.21 3.25 28.63
N ASN A 177 -13.36 2.06 29.22
CA ASN A 177 -14.52 1.58 29.98
C ASN A 177 -15.92 2.00 29.54
N ASP A 178 -16.75 1.03 29.11
CA ASP A 178 -17.68 0.43 30.07
C ASP A 178 -18.37 -0.82 29.49
N ASP A 179 -18.70 -1.67 30.45
CA ASP A 179 -19.07 -3.08 30.40
C ASP A 179 -20.34 -3.48 29.61
N SER A 180 -20.30 -4.78 29.25
CA SER A 180 -21.40 -5.75 29.24
C SER A 180 -22.40 -5.76 28.06
N ILE A 181 -22.50 -6.82 27.24
CA ILE A 181 -22.77 -8.26 27.49
C ILE A 181 -24.27 -8.59 27.37
N LEU A 182 -24.59 -9.42 26.36
CA LEU A 182 -25.81 -10.22 26.15
C LEU A 182 -27.14 -9.47 25.91
N GLY A 183 -28.07 -9.96 25.10
CA GLY A 183 -28.26 -11.28 24.50
C GLY A 183 -29.67 -11.32 23.90
N GLY A 184 -29.86 -12.13 22.87
CA GLY A 184 -31.00 -12.01 21.97
C GLY A 184 -32.37 -12.50 22.48
N TYR A 185 -33.33 -12.24 21.59
CA TYR A 185 -34.43 -13.11 21.16
C TYR A 185 -35.76 -13.20 21.95
N THR A 186 -36.81 -13.07 21.13
CA THR A 186 -38.15 -13.72 21.14
C THR A 186 -39.24 -13.29 22.12
N GLY A 187 -40.43 -13.09 21.53
CA GLY A 187 -41.65 -13.76 22.01
C GLY A 187 -42.77 -12.83 22.46
N GLY A 188 -43.86 -12.81 21.71
CA GLY A 188 -45.04 -12.04 22.03
C GLY A 188 -45.81 -12.54 23.26
N ARG A 189 -46.43 -11.59 23.96
CA ARG A 189 -47.87 -11.49 24.14
C ARG A 189 -48.22 -10.05 24.47
#